data_AF-A0A8T3T0K8-F1
#
_entry.id   AF-A0A8T3T0K8-F1
#
_cell.length_a   1.000
_cell.length_b   1.000
_cell.length_c   1.000
_cell.angle_alpha   90.00
_cell.angle_beta   90.00
_cell.angle_gamma   90.00
#
_symmetry.space_group_name_H-M   'P 1'
#
loop_
_entity.id
_entity.type
_entity.pdbx_description
1 polymer ?
#
loop_
_entity_poly.entity_id
_entity_poly.type
_entity_poly.pdbx_seq_one_letter_code
_entity_poly.pdbx_strand_id
1 'polypeptide(L)'
;MTRFTVLHDPGTVAEATADRLVAAARAAIEERGIFRVALSGGGTPKQVYPLLLEPARRDVVDWSAVEFFWGDERTVPPDHPDSNFGVAYRMLISHLPNVRPDRIHRMPA
;
A
#
# COMPACT_ATOMS: atom_id res chain seq x y z
N MET A 1 22.17 7.99 2.22
CA MET A 1 22.21 8.40 3.64
C MET A 1 21.12 7.64 4.36
N THR A 2 21.44 6.84 5.38
CA THR A 2 20.47 6.03 6.11
C THR A 2 19.79 6.88 7.19
N ARG A 3 18.46 6.80 7.32
CA ARG A 3 17.68 7.50 8.34
C ARG A 3 16.91 6.50 9.18
N PHE A 4 16.97 6.66 10.50
CA PHE A 4 16.17 5.91 11.45
C PHE A 4 15.17 6.84 12.13
N THR A 5 13.95 6.36 12.32
CA THR A 5 12.93 7.01 13.14
C THR A 5 12.46 5.97 14.15
N VAL A 6 12.57 6.28 15.44
CA VAL A 6 12.08 5.40 16.52
C VAL A 6 10.74 5.94 16.99
N LEU A 7 9.74 5.07 17.02
CA LEU A 7 8.38 5.38 17.44
C LEU A 7 8.00 4.45 18.59
N HIS A 8 7.00 4.86 19.35
CA HIS A 8 6.69 4.28 20.65
C HIS A 8 6.13 2.85 20.57
N ASP A 9 5.34 2.55 19.53
CA ASP A 9 4.61 1.29 19.39
C ASP A 9 4.28 0.98 17.92
N PRO A 10 3.83 -0.26 17.59
CA PRO A 10 3.50 -0.63 16.22
C PRO A 10 2.42 0.23 15.56
N GLY A 11 1.45 0.75 16.33
CA GLY A 11 0.40 1.61 15.82
C GLY A 11 0.95 2.95 15.35
N THR A 12 1.80 3.58 16.17
CA THR A 12 2.49 4.82 15.75
C THR A 12 3.42 4.62 14.55
N VAL A 13 4.05 3.44 14.43
CA VAL A 13 4.79 3.06 13.21
C VAL A 13 3.87 2.97 12.00
N ALA A 14 2.68 2.37 12.13
CA ALA A 14 1.72 2.25 11.05
C ALA A 14 1.22 3.63 10.56
N GLU A 15 0.86 4.52 11.48
CA GLU A 15 0.45 5.91 11.18
C GLU A 15 1.53 6.67 10.42
N ALA A 16 2.76 6.68 10.95
CA ALA A 16 3.88 7.37 10.31
C ALA A 16 4.22 6.75 8.93
N THR A 17 4.03 5.44 8.77
CA THR A 17 4.22 4.75 7.49
C THR A 17 3.15 5.14 6.49
N ALA A 18 1.87 5.22 6.91
CA ALA A 18 0.76 5.66 6.06
C ALA A 18 0.98 7.10 5.58
N ASP A 19 1.33 8.02 6.49
CA ASP A 19 1.63 9.41 6.15
C ASP A 19 2.78 9.54 5.16
N ARG A 20 3.84 8.75 5.38
CA ARG A 20 5.02 8.75 4.49
C ARG A 20 4.70 8.19 3.11
N LEU A 21 3.84 7.17 3.04
CA LEU A 21 3.39 6.60 1.76
C LEU A 21 2.55 7.62 0.99
N VAL A 22 1.60 8.29 1.66
CA VAL A 22 0.78 9.35 1.03
C VAL A 22 1.65 10.49 0.53
N ALA A 23 2.61 10.96 1.33
CA ALA A 23 3.52 12.02 0.92
C ALA A 23 4.37 11.61 -0.29
N ALA A 24 4.89 10.37 -0.30
CA ALA A 24 5.66 9.83 -1.42
C ALA A 24 4.80 9.67 -2.68
N ALA A 25 3.55 9.21 -2.54
CA ALA A 25 2.62 9.05 -3.63
C ALA A 25 2.30 10.40 -4.29
N ARG A 26 1.93 11.40 -3.50
CA ARG A 26 1.64 12.75 -3.98
C ARG A 26 2.83 13.37 -4.71
N ALA A 27 4.01 13.33 -4.10
CA ALA A 27 5.23 13.87 -4.72
C ALA A 27 5.57 13.16 -6.04
N ALA A 28 5.46 11.83 -6.08
CA ALA A 28 5.75 11.05 -7.28
C ALA A 28 4.75 11.30 -8.42
N ILE A 29 3.47 11.43 -8.09
CA ILE A 29 2.40 11.72 -9.06
C ILE A 29 2.56 13.15 -9.58
N GLU A 30 2.86 14.12 -8.72
CA GLU A 30 3.11 15.50 -9.15
C GLU A 30 4.33 15.60 -10.07
N GLU A 31 5.43 14.93 -9.74
CA GLU A 31 6.68 15.01 -10.49
C GLU A 31 6.66 14.20 -11.80
N ARG A 32 6.05 13.01 -11.79
CA ARG A 32 6.16 12.02 -12.88
C ARG A 32 4.83 11.51 -13.42
N GLY A 33 3.70 11.96 -12.88
CA GLY A 33 2.37 11.47 -13.23
C GLY A 33 2.08 10.05 -12.74
N ILE A 34 2.98 9.43 -11.96
CA ILE A 34 2.81 8.05 -11.50
C ILE A 34 3.59 7.74 -10.21
N PHE A 35 2.95 6.98 -9.31
CA PHE A 35 3.59 6.39 -8.14
C PHE A 35 3.62 4.87 -8.26
N ARG A 36 4.79 4.27 -8.07
CA ARG A 36 4.98 2.82 -8.07
C ARG A 36 5.36 2.35 -6.69
N VAL A 37 4.63 1.38 -6.16
CA VAL A 37 4.83 0.88 -4.80
C VAL A 37 4.83 -0.65 -4.78
N ALA A 38 5.82 -1.23 -4.09
CA ALA A 38 5.82 -2.65 -3.77
C ALA A 38 5.22 -2.84 -2.37
N LEU A 39 4.12 -3.58 -2.30
CA LEU A 39 3.45 -3.96 -1.07
C LEU A 39 4.12 -5.19 -0.47
N SER A 40 4.00 -5.31 0.85
CA SER A 40 4.54 -6.41 1.64
C SER A 40 3.45 -7.06 2.47
N GLY A 41 3.66 -8.32 2.83
CA GLY A 41 2.86 -9.02 3.83
C GLY A 41 3.22 -8.66 5.27
N GLY A 42 2.68 -9.41 6.22
CA GLY A 42 3.03 -9.30 7.64
C GLY A 42 2.16 -8.32 8.45
N GLY A 43 2.52 -8.14 9.72
CA GLY A 43 1.70 -7.42 10.70
C GLY A 43 1.60 -5.92 10.46
N THR A 44 2.73 -5.25 10.19
CA THR A 44 2.75 -3.79 10.02
C THR A 44 1.96 -3.34 8.79
N PRO A 45 2.11 -3.93 7.57
CA PRO A 45 1.28 -3.53 6.43
C PRO A 45 -0.22 -3.72 6.67
N LYS A 46 -0.63 -4.78 7.37
CA LYS A 46 -2.04 -5.00 7.77
C LYS A 46 -2.58 -3.87 8.66
N GLN A 47 -1.73 -3.23 9.47
CA GLN A 47 -2.12 -2.06 10.27
C GLN A 47 -2.12 -0.76 9.43
N VAL A 48 -1.25 -0.64 8.43
CA VAL A 48 -1.16 0.54 7.55
C VAL A 48 -2.35 0.65 6.59
N TYR A 49 -2.81 -0.47 6.03
CA TYR A 49 -3.87 -0.50 5.02
C TYR A 49 -5.17 0.23 5.40
N PRO A 50 -5.79 -0.03 6.57
CA PRO A 50 -7.00 0.69 6.95
C PRO A 50 -6.77 2.20 7.11
N LEU A 51 -5.58 2.62 7.56
CA LEU A 51 -5.24 4.04 7.73
C LEU A 51 -5.21 4.78 6.39
N LEU A 52 -4.78 4.10 5.31
CA LEU A 52 -4.78 4.67 3.95
C LEU A 52 -6.19 4.89 3.39
N LEU A 53 -7.22 4.24 3.96
CA LEU A 53 -8.62 4.41 3.56
C LEU A 53 -9.31 5.59 4.26
N GLU A 54 -8.68 6.17 5.28
CA GLU A 54 -9.22 7.35 5.94
C GLU A 54 -9.29 8.53 4.96
N PRO A 55 -10.39 9.32 4.94
CA PRO A 55 -10.58 10.39 3.96
C PRO A 55 -9.40 11.37 3.86
N ALA A 56 -8.78 11.71 4.99
CA ALA A 56 -7.62 12.61 5.06
C ALA A 56 -6.40 12.12 4.25
N ARG A 57 -6.28 10.79 4.04
CA ARG A 57 -5.20 10.14 3.31
C ARG A 57 -5.64 9.66 1.94
N ARG A 58 -6.82 9.04 1.88
CA ARG A 58 -7.40 8.48 0.66
C ARG A 58 -7.68 9.55 -0.38
N ASP A 59 -8.27 10.68 0.01
CA ASP A 59 -8.82 11.65 -0.94
C ASP A 59 -7.75 12.61 -1.51
N VAL A 60 -6.54 12.58 -0.95
CA VAL A 60 -5.41 13.41 -1.39
C VAL A 60 -4.47 12.70 -2.35
N VAL A 61 -4.74 11.43 -2.71
CA VAL A 61 -3.96 10.62 -3.65
C VAL A 61 -4.82 10.29 -4.87
N ASP A 62 -4.29 10.56 -6.06
CA ASP A 62 -4.89 10.01 -7.29
C ASP A 62 -4.49 8.53 -7.43
N TRP A 63 -5.36 7.65 -6.94
CA TRP A 63 -5.15 6.20 -6.99
C TRP A 63 -5.20 5.61 -8.40
N SER A 64 -5.76 6.33 -9.38
CA SER A 64 -5.66 5.93 -10.79
C SER A 64 -4.23 6.07 -11.31
N ALA A 65 -3.42 6.92 -10.64
CA ALA A 65 -2.01 7.16 -10.90
C ALA A 65 -1.06 6.25 -10.10
N VAL A 66 -1.57 5.21 -9.42
CA VAL A 66 -0.74 4.28 -8.62
C VAL A 66 -0.59 2.92 -9.32
N GLU A 67 0.63 2.37 -9.34
CA GLU A 67 0.92 0.99 -9.73
C GLU A 67 1.38 0.17 -8.52
N PHE A 68 0.73 -0.97 -8.31
CA PHE A 68 0.95 -1.87 -7.19
C PHE A 68 1.73 -3.11 -7.62
N PHE A 69 2.79 -3.39 -6.88
CA PHE A 69 3.62 -4.58 -7.00
C PHE A 69 3.67 -5.29 -5.64
N TRP A 70 4.26 -6.48 -5.61
CA TRP A 70 4.53 -7.21 -4.37
C TRP A 70 6.02 -7.50 -4.27
N GLY A 71 6.60 -7.32 -3.08
CA GLY A 71 8.01 -7.67 -2.84
C GLY A 71 8.24 -9.18 -2.73
N ASP A 72 7.24 -9.89 -2.20
CA ASP A 72 7.19 -11.34 -2.08
C ASP A 72 5.73 -11.82 -2.09
N GLU A 73 5.53 -13.13 -2.32
CA GLU A 73 4.22 -13.78 -2.28
C GLU A 73 4.34 -15.25 -1.87
N ARG A 74 3.26 -15.81 -1.35
CA ARG A 74 3.11 -17.20 -0.93
C ARG A 74 2.55 -17.97 -2.12
N THR A 75 3.05 -19.19 -2.34
CA THR A 75 2.57 -20.14 -3.37
C THR A 75 1.22 -20.76 -2.96
N VAL A 76 0.19 -19.92 -2.86
CA VAL A 76 -1.19 -20.28 -2.49
C VAL A 76 -2.18 -19.52 -3.37
N PRO A 77 -3.43 -20.00 -3.53
CA PRO A 77 -4.47 -19.28 -4.27
C PRO A 77 -4.63 -17.82 -3.81
N PRO A 78 -5.00 -16.88 -4.70
CA PRO A 78 -5.06 -15.45 -4.39
C PRO A 78 -6.13 -15.06 -3.37
N ASP A 79 -7.15 -15.90 -3.20
CA ASP A 79 -8.20 -15.74 -2.18
C ASP A 79 -7.80 -16.35 -0.82
N HIS A 80 -6.71 -17.13 -0.77
CA HIS A 80 -6.23 -17.75 0.45
C HIS A 80 -5.90 -16.70 1.54
N PRO A 81 -6.16 -17.00 2.83
CA PRO A 81 -5.86 -16.07 3.94
C PRO A 81 -4.40 -15.61 4.00
N ASP A 82 -3.47 -16.46 3.56
CA ASP A 82 -2.02 -16.20 3.59
C ASP A 82 -1.46 -15.51 2.33
N SER A 83 -2.28 -15.29 1.29
CA SER A 83 -1.83 -14.54 0.11
C SER A 83 -1.63 -13.06 0.49
N ASN A 84 -0.42 -12.53 0.26
CA ASN A 84 -0.14 -11.11 0.42
C ASN A 84 -1.02 -10.27 -0.50
N PHE A 85 -1.18 -10.70 -1.76
CA PHE A 85 -2.10 -10.11 -2.70
C PHE A 85 -3.52 -10.11 -2.14
N GLY A 86 -4.02 -11.27 -1.71
CA GLY A 86 -5.37 -11.41 -1.18
C GLY A 86 -5.62 -10.50 0.03
N VAL A 87 -4.65 -10.41 0.95
CA VAL A 87 -4.71 -9.51 2.11
C VAL A 87 -4.75 -8.04 1.68
N ALA A 88 -3.80 -7.59 0.85
CA ALA A 88 -3.77 -6.21 0.39
C ALA A 88 -5.02 -5.84 -0.42
N TYR A 89 -5.50 -6.76 -1.26
CA TYR A 89 -6.70 -6.55 -2.06
C TYR A 89 -7.92 -6.36 -1.17
N ARG A 90 -8.16 -7.28 -0.22
CA ARG A 90 -9.31 -7.21 0.70
C ARG A 90 -9.22 -6.04 1.68
N MET A 91 -8.03 -5.65 2.13
CA MET A 91 -7.90 -4.63 3.17
C MET A 91 -7.74 -3.22 2.63
N LEU A 92 -7.28 -3.06 1.39
CA LEU A 92 -6.94 -1.77 0.79
C LEU A 92 -7.53 -1.63 -0.61
N ILE A 93 -7.04 -2.43 -1.56
CA ILE A 93 -7.19 -2.12 -3.00
C ILE A 93 -8.65 -2.13 -3.43
N SER A 94 -9.48 -3.06 -2.94
CA SER A 94 -10.91 -3.13 -3.28
C SER A 94 -11.74 -1.95 -2.76
N HIS A 95 -11.18 -1.14 -1.86
CA HIS A 95 -11.84 0.00 -1.23
C HIS A 95 -11.32 1.35 -1.73
N LEU A 96 -10.22 1.35 -2.50
CA LEU A 96 -9.64 2.55 -3.06
C LEU A 96 -10.42 3.00 -4.32
N PRO A 97 -10.69 4.31 -4.46
CA PRO A 97 -11.41 4.82 -5.63
C PRO A 97 -10.51 4.76 -6.87
N ASN A 98 -11.10 4.52 -8.04
CA ASN A 98 -10.43 4.69 -9.35
C ASN A 98 -9.12 3.89 -9.55
N VAL A 99 -8.88 2.82 -8.77
CA VAL A 99 -7.75 1.92 -9.01
C VAL A 99 -7.94 1.23 -10.36
N ARG A 100 -6.90 1.28 -11.18
CA ARG A 100 -6.87 0.66 -12.50
C ARG A 100 -6.43 -0.81 -12.40
N PRO A 101 -7.23 -1.78 -12.89
CA PRO A 101 -6.85 -3.20 -12.83
C PRO A 101 -5.55 -3.54 -13.56
N ASP A 102 -5.25 -2.83 -14.66
CA ASP A 102 -4.01 -3.00 -15.43
C ASP A 102 -2.75 -2.51 -14.69
N ARG A 103 -2.92 -1.85 -13.54
CA ARG A 103 -1.85 -1.35 -12.68
C ARG A 103 -1.64 -2.19 -11.41
N ILE A 104 -2.25 -3.38 -11.37
CA ILE A 104 -2.10 -4.33 -10.27
C ILE A 104 -1.27 -5.52 -10.76
N HIS A 105 0.02 -5.53 -10.40
CA HIS A 105 1.00 -6.51 -10.86
C HIS A 105 1.24 -7.55 -9.77
N ARG A 106 0.29 -8.48 -9.60
CA ARG A 106 0.44 -9.58 -8.64
C ARG A 106 1.53 -10.55 -9.09
N MET A 107 2.22 -11.16 -8.13
CA MET A 107 3.08 -12.31 -8.41
C MET A 107 2.22 -13.53 -8.77
N PRO A 108 2.70 -14.42 -9.66
CA PRO A 108 2.14 -15.75 -9.80
C PRO A 108 2.31 -16.52 -8.49
N ALA A 109 1.29 -17.29 -8.13
CA ALA A 109 1.32 -18.23 -7.02
C ALA A 109 1.20 -19.65 -7.57
#